data_AF-A0AAD1TBG4-F1
#
_entry.id   AF-A0AAD1TBG4-F1
#
_cell.length_a   1.000
_cell.length_b   1.000
_cell.length_c   1.000
_cell.angle_alpha   90.00
_cell.angle_beta   90.00
_cell.angle_gamma   90.00
#
_symmetry.space_group_name_H-M   'P 1'
#
loop_
_entity.id
_entity.type
_entity.pdbx_description
1 polymer ?
#
loop_
_entity_poly.entity_id
_entity_poly.type
_entity_poly.pdbx_seq_one_letter_code
_entity_poly.pdbx_strand_id
1 'polypeptide(L)'
;MVDVWRAHHPGDKDYSFYSAPHGTYSRINLFLANALGMSQIVGSMVGNISWSDHADMSITLGNLCVASPWTWRLNMSLLRDPELKEQIQKEIIEYFNLNITPEVNGGERDPDQIGHQKEENETSETGDPTGTTENPRTETPNCVR
;
A
#
# COMPACT_ATOMS: atom_id res chain seq x y z
N MET A 1 13.63 21.12 1.95
CA MET A 1 13.06 19.75 1.88
C MET A 1 13.19 19.14 3.27
N VAL A 2 12.17 18.42 3.75
CA VAL A 2 12.07 17.91 5.13
C VAL A 2 11.80 16.42 5.07
N ASP A 3 12.47 15.66 5.93
CA ASP A 3 12.18 14.24 6.15
C ASP A 3 10.89 14.09 6.97
N VAL A 4 9.87 13.55 6.33
CA VAL A 4 8.51 13.45 6.89
C VAL A 4 8.49 12.61 8.15
N TRP A 5 9.14 11.44 8.13
CA TRP A 5 9.09 10.53 9.27
C TRP A 5 9.83 11.13 10.47
N ARG A 6 10.97 11.80 10.26
CA ARG A 6 11.69 12.50 11.33
C ARG A 6 10.92 13.68 11.90
N ALA A 7 10.14 14.38 11.07
CA ALA A 7 9.30 15.48 11.53
C ALA A 7 8.17 15.00 12.44
N HIS A 8 7.56 13.84 12.16
CA HIS A 8 6.53 13.25 13.00
C HIS A 8 7.09 12.52 14.25
N HIS A 9 8.31 11.99 14.17
CA HIS A 9 8.92 11.18 15.22
C HIS A 9 10.30 11.72 15.65
N PRO A 10 10.36 12.91 16.27
CA PRO A 10 11.63 13.56 16.59
C PRO A 10 12.47 12.78 17.62
N GLY A 11 11.81 12.05 18.53
CA GLY A 11 12.45 11.25 19.58
C GLY A 11 12.58 9.76 19.25
N ASP A 12 11.80 9.27 18.28
CA ASP A 12 11.69 7.83 18.08
C ASP A 12 12.77 7.30 17.14
N LYS A 13 12.93 5.98 17.20
CA LYS A 13 13.85 5.22 16.37
C LYS A 13 13.09 4.09 15.74
N ASP A 14 13.10 4.07 14.42
CA ASP A 14 12.55 3.00 13.62
C ASP A 14 13.42 2.83 12.37
N TYR A 15 13.38 1.64 11.78
CA TYR A 15 14.37 1.19 10.82
C TYR A 15 13.69 0.53 9.64
N SER A 16 14.17 0.85 8.43
CA SER A 16 13.58 0.34 7.20
C SER A 16 14.42 -0.77 6.56
N PHE A 17 15.55 -1.13 7.15
CA PHE A 17 16.49 -2.10 6.61
C PHE A 17 17.37 -2.69 7.71
N TYR A 18 17.70 -3.98 7.57
CA TYR A 18 18.65 -4.68 8.43
C TYR A 18 19.81 -5.24 7.61
N SER A 19 21.04 -4.87 7.97
CA SER A 19 22.26 -5.41 7.37
C SER A 19 22.76 -6.61 8.17
N ALA A 20 22.45 -7.82 7.70
CA ALA A 20 22.90 -9.06 8.34
C ALA A 20 24.44 -9.18 8.48
N PRO A 21 25.27 -8.82 7.48
CA PRO A 21 26.74 -8.90 7.59
C PRO A 21 27.32 -8.00 8.68
N HIS A 22 26.62 -6.92 9.04
CA HIS A 22 27.10 -5.93 10.00
C HIS A 22 26.31 -5.93 11.30
N GLY A 23 25.22 -6.69 11.40
CA GLY A 23 24.34 -6.70 12.57
C GLY A 23 23.73 -5.34 12.88
N THR A 24 23.50 -4.50 11.87
CA THR A 24 23.06 -3.10 12.06
C THR A 24 21.72 -2.83 11.40
N TYR A 25 20.94 -1.97 12.05
CA TYR A 25 19.68 -1.46 11.52
C TYR A 25 19.89 -0.05 10.97
N SER A 26 19.30 0.22 9.81
CA SER A 26 19.37 1.52 9.14
C SER A 26 18.00 1.93 8.61
N ARG A 27 17.77 3.23 8.46
CA ARG A 27 16.58 3.77 7.79
C ARG A 27 17.04 4.43 6.49
N ILE A 28 16.86 3.70 5.40
CA ILE A 28 17.30 4.07 4.05
C ILE A 28 16.14 4.40 3.11
N ASN A 29 14.92 4.09 3.51
CA ASN A 29 13.71 4.58 2.86
C ASN A 29 13.41 5.98 3.43
N LEU A 30 13.27 6.99 2.57
CA LEU A 30 12.96 8.37 2.99
C LEU A 30 11.79 8.92 2.18
N PHE A 31 10.81 9.50 2.89
CA PHE A 31 9.86 10.44 2.29
C PHE A 31 10.33 11.86 2.56
N LEU A 32 10.66 12.57 1.49
CA LEU A 32 11.13 13.93 1.53
C LEU A 32 10.04 14.85 0.96
N ALA A 33 9.60 15.81 1.77
CA ALA A 33 8.53 16.74 1.41
C ALA A 33 9.02 18.19 1.40
N ASN A 34 8.30 19.06 0.70
CA ASN A 34 8.46 20.50 0.86
C ASN A 34 7.91 20.92 2.25
N ALA A 35 8.60 21.82 2.95
CA ALA A 35 8.13 22.37 4.22
C ALA A 35 6.70 22.95 4.12
N LEU A 36 6.35 23.57 2.99
CA LEU A 36 4.99 24.09 2.74
C LEU A 36 3.93 22.98 2.63
N GLY A 37 4.32 21.80 2.16
CA GLY A 37 3.43 20.65 2.00
C GLY A 37 3.29 19.78 3.25
N MET A 38 4.10 20.02 4.28
CA MET A 38 4.09 19.23 5.52
C MET A 38 2.74 19.26 6.23
N SER A 39 1.98 20.36 6.15
CA SER A 39 0.65 20.47 6.77
C SER A 39 -0.39 19.53 6.18
N GLN A 40 -0.17 19.02 4.96
CA GLN A 40 -1.07 18.06 4.32
C GLN A 40 -0.74 16.61 4.70
N ILE A 41 0.42 16.37 5.30
CA ILE A 41 0.81 15.04 5.75
C ILE A 41 0.44 14.94 7.22
N VAL A 42 -0.50 14.06 7.54
CA VAL A 42 -1.07 13.93 8.89
C VAL A 42 -0.50 12.74 9.66
N GLY A 43 0.24 11.86 8.98
CA GLY A 43 0.87 10.72 9.61
C GLY A 43 1.96 10.10 8.74
N SER A 44 2.80 9.28 9.37
CA SER A 44 3.78 8.45 8.70
C SER A 44 4.06 7.21 9.55
N MET A 45 4.42 6.09 8.94
CA MET A 45 4.89 4.92 9.66
C MET A 45 6.01 4.21 8.89
N VAL A 46 6.81 3.44 9.61
CA VAL A 46 7.62 2.37 9.04
C VAL A 46 6.96 1.06 9.46
N GLY A 47 6.73 0.18 8.50
CA GLY A 47 6.16 -1.14 8.72
C GLY A 47 7.23 -2.15 9.14
N ASN A 48 6.87 -3.43 9.11
CA ASN A 48 7.80 -4.51 9.39
C ASN A 48 8.52 -4.96 8.11
N ILE A 49 9.80 -5.33 8.24
CA ILE A 49 10.54 -6.06 7.21
C ILE A 49 9.94 -7.48 7.16
N SER A 50 9.27 -7.82 6.06
CA SER A 50 8.53 -9.08 5.92
C SER A 50 8.89 -9.83 4.64
N TRP A 51 8.41 -9.35 3.49
CA TRP A 51 8.59 -10.01 2.19
C TRP A 51 9.88 -9.60 1.48
N SER A 52 10.36 -8.37 1.72
CA SER A 52 11.60 -7.84 1.17
C SER A 52 12.60 -7.58 2.29
N ASP A 53 13.87 -7.33 1.93
CA ASP A 53 14.91 -6.86 2.85
C ASP A 53 14.69 -5.41 3.33
N HIS A 54 13.70 -4.72 2.77
CA HIS A 54 13.23 -3.41 3.20
C HIS A 54 11.87 -3.48 3.91
N ALA A 55 11.68 -2.59 4.87
CA ALA A 55 10.37 -2.32 5.45
C ALA A 55 9.60 -1.34 4.58
N ASP A 56 8.29 -1.58 4.46
CA ASP A 56 7.39 -0.62 3.85
C ASP A 56 7.40 0.68 4.65
N MET A 57 7.37 1.81 3.95
CA MET A 57 7.19 3.12 4.57
C MET A 57 5.95 3.74 3.96
N SER A 58 5.10 4.33 4.80
CA SER A 58 3.88 4.99 4.33
C SER A 58 3.70 6.35 4.96
N ILE A 59 2.98 7.22 4.24
CA ILE A 59 2.52 8.52 4.70
C ILE A 59 1.01 8.58 4.57
N THR A 60 0.35 9.20 5.54
CA THR A 60 -1.08 9.51 5.47
C THR A 60 -1.22 10.96 5.08
N LEU A 61 -1.89 11.21 3.96
CA LEU A 61 -2.27 12.56 3.54
C LEU A 61 -3.65 12.87 4.14
N GLY A 62 -3.79 14.07 4.71
CA GLY A 62 -5.06 14.59 5.19
C GLY A 62 -5.98 14.99 4.04
N ASN A 63 -6.96 15.85 4.32
CA ASN A 63 -7.88 16.34 3.29
C ASN A 63 -7.14 17.17 2.23
N LEU A 64 -6.90 16.56 1.07
CA LEU A 64 -6.36 17.20 -0.12
C LEU A 64 -7.48 17.97 -0.87
N CYS A 65 -8.19 18.88 -0.20
CA CYS A 65 -9.16 19.75 -0.88
C CYS A 65 -8.49 20.97 -1.56
N VAL A 66 -7.23 20.84 -1.94
CA VAL A 66 -6.53 21.87 -2.73
C VAL A 66 -6.59 21.42 -4.18
N ALA A 67 -7.42 22.09 -4.98
CA ALA A 67 -7.40 21.94 -6.42
C ALA A 67 -6.01 22.33 -6.94
N SER A 68 -5.14 21.35 -7.17
CA SER A 68 -3.88 21.59 -7.86
C SER A 68 -4.19 21.81 -9.34
N PRO A 69 -3.75 22.93 -9.95
CA PRO A 69 -3.85 23.11 -11.40
C PRO A 69 -3.01 22.08 -12.17
N TRP A 70 -2.09 21.40 -11.49
CA TRP A 70 -1.19 20.39 -12.06
C TRP A 70 -1.46 19.05 -11.39
N THR A 71 -2.40 18.28 -11.95
CA THR A 71 -2.55 16.86 -11.60
C THR A 71 -1.98 16.02 -12.73
N TRP A 72 -1.00 15.18 -12.44
CA TRP A 72 -0.69 14.06 -13.32
C TRP A 72 -1.89 13.12 -13.31
N ARG A 73 -2.73 13.22 -14.32
CA ARG A 73 -3.82 12.28 -14.56
C ARG A 73 -3.40 11.34 -15.66
N LEU A 74 -3.37 10.05 -15.34
CA LEU A 74 -3.28 9.03 -16.37
C LEU A 74 -4.46 9.24 -17.34
N ASN A 75 -4.15 9.28 -18.64
CA ASN A 75 -5.19 9.36 -19.64
C ASN A 75 -5.95 8.02 -19.70
N MET A 76 -7.17 8.01 -19.19
CA MET A 76 -8.02 6.80 -19.16
C MET A 76 -8.34 6.24 -20.54
N SER A 77 -8.19 7.01 -21.63
CA SER A 77 -8.34 6.46 -22.98
C SER A 77 -7.24 5.44 -23.32
N LEU A 78 -6.03 5.61 -22.79
CA LEU A 78 -4.94 4.66 -22.96
C LEU A 78 -5.32 3.31 -22.35
N LEU A 79 -5.97 3.32 -21.18
CA LEU A 79 -6.50 2.11 -20.55
C LEU A 79 -7.71 1.50 -21.27
N ARG A 80 -8.21 2.12 -22.34
CA ARG A 80 -9.28 1.54 -23.19
C ARG A 80 -8.74 1.03 -24.52
N ASP A 81 -7.51 1.38 -24.87
CA ASP A 81 -6.85 0.90 -26.07
C ASP A 81 -6.55 -0.61 -25.94
N PRO A 82 -7.14 -1.47 -26.79
CA PRO A 82 -6.93 -2.91 -26.73
C PRO A 82 -5.47 -3.29 -27.04
N GLU A 83 -4.79 -2.57 -27.93
CA GLU A 83 -3.40 -2.88 -28.31
C GLU A 83 -2.46 -2.60 -27.13
N LEU A 84 -2.62 -1.46 -26.47
CA LEU A 84 -1.84 -1.12 -25.29
C LEU A 84 -2.09 -2.11 -24.13
N LYS A 85 -3.34 -2.57 -23.96
CA LYS A 85 -3.65 -3.59 -22.94
C LYS A 85 -2.91 -4.89 -23.21
N GLU A 86 -2.93 -5.36 -24.46
CA GLU A 86 -2.25 -6.60 -24.84
C GLU A 86 -0.74 -6.47 -24.65
N GLN A 87 -0.17 -5.33 -25.03
CA GLN A 87 1.25 -5.03 -24.79
C GLN A 87 1.59 -5.07 -23.30
N ILE A 88 0.84 -4.35 -22.45
CA ILE A 88 1.07 -4.36 -21.00
C ILE A 88 0.96 -5.77 -20.43
N GLN A 89 -0.04 -6.56 -20.85
CA GLN A 89 -0.20 -7.95 -20.41
C GLN A 89 1.01 -8.80 -20.82
N LYS A 90 1.44 -8.68 -22.08
CA LYS A 90 2.60 -9.40 -22.59
C LYS A 90 3.88 -9.07 -21.82
N GLU A 91 4.15 -7.78 -21.62
CA GLU A 91 5.34 -7.31 -20.90
C GLU A 91 5.34 -7.78 -19.43
N ILE A 92 4.18 -7.79 -18.76
CA ILE A 92 4.06 -8.33 -17.40
C ILE A 92 4.39 -9.83 -17.37
N ILE A 93 3.86 -10.60 -18.32
CA ILE A 93 4.13 -12.04 -18.42
C ILE A 93 5.62 -12.29 -18.72
N GLU A 94 6.20 -11.53 -19.65
CA GLU A 94 7.61 -11.62 -20.01
C GLU A 94 8.52 -11.30 -18.83
N TYR A 95 8.19 -10.26 -18.05
CA TYR A 95 8.89 -9.95 -16.81
C TYR A 95 8.91 -11.15 -15.86
N PHE A 96 7.77 -11.78 -15.58
CA PHE A 96 7.75 -12.94 -14.69
C PHE A 96 8.56 -14.12 -15.26
N ASN A 97 8.44 -14.40 -16.55
CA ASN A 97 9.20 -15.49 -17.18
C ASN A 97 10.72 -15.26 -17.07
N LEU A 98 11.18 -14.03 -17.22
CA LEU A 98 12.60 -13.67 -17.14
C LEU A 98 13.13 -13.63 -15.70
N ASN A 99 12.28 -13.33 -14.72
CA ASN A 99 12.68 -13.19 -13.32
C ASN A 99 12.41 -14.46 -12.47
N ILE A 100 11.75 -15.48 -13.04
CA ILE A 100 11.67 -16.83 -12.45
C ILE A 100 13.01 -17.53 -12.72
N THR A 101 13.99 -17.28 -11.86
CA THR A 101 15.24 -18.05 -11.81
C THR A 101 15.16 -19.10 -10.68
N PRO A 102 15.91 -20.22 -10.79
CA PRO A 102 15.99 -21.20 -9.70
C PRO A 102 16.59 -20.61 -8.41
N GLU A 103 17.34 -19.51 -8.50
CA GLU A 103 17.89 -18.79 -7.34
C GLU A 103 16.84 -17.98 -6.57
N VAL A 104 15.81 -17.47 -7.25
CA VAL A 104 14.72 -16.68 -6.65
C VAL A 104 13.59 -17.57 -6.09
N ASN A 105 13.39 -18.76 -6.66
CA ASN A 105 12.38 -19.74 -6.22
C ASN A 105 12.95 -20.91 -5.40
N GLY A 106 14.21 -20.81 -4.94
CA GLY A 106 14.91 -21.85 -4.18
C GLY A 106 14.37 -22.12 -2.76
N GLY A 107 13.21 -21.56 -2.41
CA GLY A 107 12.38 -22.01 -1.31
C GLY A 107 11.18 -22.74 -1.88
N GLU A 108 11.18 -24.06 -1.76
CA GLU A 108 10.06 -24.92 -2.11
C GLU A 108 8.78 -24.36 -1.47
N ARG A 109 7.85 -23.88 -2.30
CA ARG A 109 6.52 -23.50 -1.84
C ARG A 109 5.82 -24.81 -1.45
N ASP A 110 5.80 -25.09 -0.16
CA ASP A 110 5.03 -26.18 0.41
C ASP A 110 3.55 -26.03 -0.02
N PRO A 111 3.00 -26.98 -0.80
CA PRO A 111 1.62 -26.91 -1.28
C PRO A 111 0.58 -26.95 -0.15
N ASP A 112 0.95 -27.25 1.10
CA ASP A 112 0.02 -27.36 2.23
C ASP A 112 -0.38 -26.02 2.89
N GLN A 113 0.09 -24.86 2.40
CA GLN A 113 -0.35 -23.56 2.91
C GLN A 113 -1.56 -22.95 2.17
N ILE A 114 -2.10 -23.63 1.15
CA ILE A 114 -3.40 -23.28 0.52
C ILE A 114 -4.49 -24.16 1.13
N GLY A 115 -4.61 -24.13 2.47
CA GLY A 115 -5.39 -25.13 3.19
C GLY A 115 -6.19 -24.65 4.39
N HIS A 116 -6.15 -23.36 4.78
CA HIS A 116 -6.94 -22.88 5.92
C HIS A 116 -7.44 -21.46 5.72
N GLN A 117 -8.54 -21.32 4.96
CA GLN A 117 -9.56 -20.28 5.15
C GLN A 117 -10.72 -20.45 4.16
N LYS A 118 -11.36 -21.61 4.18
CA LYS A 118 -12.75 -21.78 3.72
C LYS A 118 -13.36 -22.96 4.45
N GLU A 119 -14.01 -22.71 5.57
CA GLU A 119 -15.15 -23.49 6.08
C GLU A 119 -15.62 -22.88 7.40
N GLU A 120 -16.32 -21.73 7.32
CA GLU A 120 -17.40 -21.43 8.26
C GLU A 120 -18.42 -20.59 7.48
N ASN A 121 -19.35 -21.25 6.79
CA ASN A 121 -20.66 -20.70 6.46
C ASN A 121 -21.64 -21.84 6.14
N GLU A 122 -22.83 -21.73 6.76
CA GLU A 122 -24.06 -22.52 6.60
C GLU A 122 -24.16 -23.76 7.52
N THR A 123 -25.00 -23.72 8.56
CA THR A 123 -26.44 -24.04 8.49
C THR A 123 -27.16 -23.49 9.75
N SER A 124 -27.91 -22.38 9.64
CA SER A 124 -29.40 -22.23 9.74
C SER A 124 -30.00 -22.45 11.16
N GLU A 125 -30.95 -21.68 11.72
CA GLU A 125 -32.17 -21.06 11.17
C GLU A 125 -32.76 -19.95 12.07
N THR A 126 -33.61 -19.13 11.44
CA THR A 126 -34.86 -18.50 11.94
C THR A 126 -34.85 -17.28 12.88
N GLY A 127 -35.34 -16.16 12.35
CA GLY A 127 -36.01 -15.10 13.12
C GLY A 127 -35.92 -13.69 12.49
N ASP A 128 -36.95 -13.29 11.74
CA ASP A 128 -37.32 -11.89 11.46
C ASP A 128 -38.64 -11.64 12.26
N PRO A 129 -39.07 -10.41 12.67
CA PRO A 129 -38.79 -9.16 11.98
C PRO A 129 -38.60 -7.86 12.81
N THR A 130 -38.22 -6.81 12.09
CA THR A 130 -38.44 -5.37 12.32
C THR A 130 -37.67 -4.65 13.44
N GLY A 131 -36.79 -3.73 13.02
CA GLY A 131 -36.18 -2.71 13.87
C GLY A 131 -35.29 -1.76 13.09
N THR A 132 -35.89 -0.81 12.36
CA THR A 132 -35.19 0.33 11.75
C THR A 132 -34.49 1.14 12.84
N THR A 133 -33.16 1.11 12.88
CA THR A 133 -32.36 2.12 13.58
C THR A 133 -31.29 2.61 12.63
N GLU A 134 -31.41 3.88 12.27
CA GLU A 134 -30.52 4.59 11.35
C GLU A 134 -29.10 4.64 11.91
N ASN A 135 -28.11 4.22 11.13
CA ASN A 135 -26.69 4.35 11.46
C ASN A 135 -26.20 5.68 10.86
N PRO A 136 -25.64 6.62 11.65
CA PRO A 136 -25.26 7.93 11.13
C PRO A 136 -24.13 7.77 10.11
N ARG A 137 -24.43 8.24 8.89
CA ARG A 137 -23.50 8.40 7.78
C ARG A 137 -22.30 9.21 8.27
N THR A 138 -21.13 8.58 8.38
CA THR A 138 -19.86 9.30 8.47
C THR A 138 -19.69 10.03 7.14
N GLU A 139 -20.05 11.30 7.12
CA GLU A 139 -19.88 12.16 5.96
C GLU A 139 -18.37 12.29 5.71
N THR A 140 -17.89 11.65 4.65
CA THR A 140 -16.63 12.05 4.05
C THR A 140 -16.81 13.49 3.59
N PRO A 141 -15.94 14.44 3.97
CA PRO A 141 -16.04 15.79 3.47
C PRO A 141 -15.83 15.74 1.96
N ASN A 142 -16.92 15.94 1.22
CA ASN A 142 -16.88 16.08 -0.23
C ASN A 142 -16.02 17.31 -0.52
N CYS A 143 -14.81 17.11 -1.06
CA CYS A 143 -14.12 18.17 -1.77
C CYS A 143 -14.96 18.47 -3.02
N VAL A 144 -15.87 19.44 -2.91
CA VAL A 144 -16.61 19.97 -4.05
C VAL A 144 -15.58 20.67 -4.96
N ARG A 145 -15.65 20.36 -6.25
CA ARG A 145 -14.89 21.03 -7.31
C ARG A 145 -15.32 22.47 -7.50
#